data_AF-A0A3S3ANV1-F1
#
_entry.id   AF-A0A3S3ANV1-F1
#
_cell.length_a   1.000
_cell.length_b   1.000
_cell.length_c   1.000
_cell.angle_alpha   90.00
_cell.angle_beta   90.00
_cell.angle_gamma   90.00
#
_symmetry.space_group_name_H-M   'P 1'
#
loop_
_entity.id
_entity.type
_entity.pdbx_description
1 polymer ?
#
loop_
_entity_poly.entity_id
_entity_poly.type
_entity_poly.pdbx_seq_one_letter_code
_entity_poly.pdbx_strand_id
1 'polypeptide(L)'
;MVAPPTWLVVLAAIPIVVTVLLLLWFAWQEWRSHRRMRSSPVHAAAWAMEPEELATAIRALGARERQLLEAGDVDAADQVAADKMICLVVSDRRGGA
;
A
#
# COMPACT_ATOMS: atom_id res chain seq x y z
N MET A 1 5.45 27.64 44.63
CA MET A 1 5.34 27.13 43.25
C MET A 1 5.48 25.62 43.32
N VAL A 2 4.41 24.86 43.11
CA VAL A 2 4.44 23.40 43.20
C VAL A 2 4.96 22.87 41.87
N ALA A 3 6.15 22.24 41.88
CA ALA A 3 6.65 21.56 40.70
C ALA A 3 5.69 20.41 40.36
N PRO A 4 5.14 20.34 39.13
CA PRO A 4 4.30 19.22 38.74
C PRO A 4 5.13 17.93 38.85
N PRO A 5 4.58 16.85 39.39
CA PRO A 5 5.34 15.67 39.66
C PRO A 5 5.77 15.02 38.33
N THR A 6 7.06 14.74 38.20
CA THR A 6 7.74 14.33 36.96
C THR A 6 7.13 13.10 36.28
N TRP A 7 6.45 12.22 37.03
CA TRP A 7 5.79 11.04 36.50
C TRP A 7 4.59 11.37 35.60
N LEU A 8 3.90 12.51 35.79
CA LEU A 8 2.81 12.95 34.91
C LEU A 8 3.34 13.31 33.51
N VAL A 9 4.52 13.92 33.46
CA VAL A 9 5.19 14.27 32.19
C VAL A 9 5.58 13.01 31.43
N VAL A 10 6.09 11.98 32.15
CA VAL A 10 6.43 10.69 31.56
C VAL A 10 5.20 10.00 30.99
N LEU A 11 4.09 9.95 31.74
CA LEU A 11 2.84 9.35 31.28
C LEU A 11 2.25 10.07 30.06
N ALA A 12 2.34 11.40 30.01
CA ALA A 12 1.91 12.19 28.86
C ALA A 12 2.82 12.00 27.62
N ALA A 13 4.09 11.66 27.80
CA ALA A 13 5.02 11.44 26.71
C ALA A 13 4.82 10.09 25.99
N ILE A 14 4.33 9.06 26.70
CA ILE A 14 4.08 7.72 26.15
C ILE A 14 3.19 7.76 24.89
N PRO A 15 1.98 8.36 24.90
CA PRO A 15 1.13 8.39 23.71
C PRO A 15 1.76 9.16 22.54
N ILE A 16 2.56 10.19 22.84
CA ILE A 16 3.29 10.95 21.81
C ILE A 16 4.32 10.04 21.13
N VAL A 17 5.12 9.32 21.92
CA VAL A 17 6.13 8.39 21.39
C VAL A 17 5.47 7.27 20.58
N VAL A 18 4.38 6.68 21.08
CA VAL A 18 3.63 5.66 20.35
C VAL A 18 3.12 6.19 19.01
N THR A 19 2.55 7.40 19.00
CA THR A 19 2.05 8.03 17.77
C THR A 19 3.18 8.27 16.77
N VAL A 20 4.33 8.77 17.22
CA VAL A 20 5.51 8.98 16.38
C VAL A 20 6.00 7.65 15.78
N LEU A 21 6.04 6.58 16.57
CA LEU A 21 6.41 5.25 16.08
C LEU A 21 5.43 4.72 15.02
N LEU A 22 4.12 4.90 15.25
CA LEU A 22 3.10 4.52 14.27
C LEU A 22 3.23 5.31 12.97
N LEU A 23 3.51 6.61 13.05
CA LEU A 23 3.73 7.46 11.87
C LEU A 23 5.00 7.06 11.12
N LEU A 24 6.10 6.76 11.84
CA LEU A 24 7.33 6.26 11.24
C LEU A 24 7.12 4.91 10.56
N TRP A 25 6.40 4.00 11.22
CA TRP A 25 6.03 2.70 10.65
C TRP A 25 5.20 2.87 9.38
N PHE A 26 4.16 3.71 9.44
CA PHE A 26 3.29 4.01 8.30
C PHE A 26 4.08 4.62 7.14
N ALA A 27 4.92 5.63 7.41
CA ALA A 27 5.75 6.26 6.39
C ALA A 27 6.75 5.27 5.78
N TRP A 28 7.32 4.36 6.58
CA TRP A 28 8.20 3.31 6.09
C TRP A 28 7.47 2.30 5.21
N GLN A 29 6.28 1.86 5.63
CA GLN A 29 5.44 0.95 4.86
C GLN A 29 5.05 1.58 3.52
N GLU A 30 4.62 2.85 3.55
CA GLU A 30 4.25 3.60 2.35
C GLU A 30 5.45 3.79 1.41
N TRP A 31 6.61 4.15 1.96
CA TRP A 31 7.84 4.31 1.19
C TRP A 31 8.29 3.00 0.53
N ARG A 32 8.17 1.87 1.24
CA ARG A 32 8.48 0.54 0.72
C ARG A 32 7.52 0.14 -0.41
N SER A 33 6.23 0.40 -0.23
CA SER A 33 5.20 0.17 -1.24
C SER A 33 5.42 1.04 -2.49
N HIS A 34 5.71 2.33 -2.32
CA HIS A 34 6.00 3.25 -3.43
C HIS A 34 7.32 2.95 -4.16
N ARG A 35 8.38 2.50 -3.47
CA ARG A 35 9.62 2.06 -4.14
C ARG A 35 9.36 0.87 -5.07
N ARG A 36 8.52 -0.08 -4.66
CA ARG A 36 8.12 -1.21 -5.51
C ARG A 36 7.30 -0.72 -6.71
N MET A 37 6.36 0.20 -6.53
CA MET A 37 5.57 0.75 -7.63
C MET A 37 6.42 1.47 -8.71
N ARG A 38 7.47 2.20 -8.33
CA ARG A 38 8.32 2.96 -9.30
C ARG A 38 9.28 2.10 -10.13
N SER A 39 9.59 0.88 -9.68
CA SER A 39 10.55 -0.02 -10.34
C SER A 39 9.98 -1.40 -10.67
N SER A 40 8.68 -1.59 -10.46
CA SER A 40 8.04 -2.88 -10.72
C SER A 40 8.01 -3.15 -12.23
N PRO A 41 8.44 -4.35 -12.68
CA PRO A 41 8.29 -4.76 -14.07
C PRO A 41 6.82 -4.73 -14.53
N VAL A 42 5.88 -4.87 -13.60
CA VAL A 42 4.44 -4.77 -13.84
C VAL A 42 4.04 -3.36 -14.29
N HIS A 43 4.71 -2.31 -13.78
CA HIS A 43 4.43 -0.94 -14.22
C HIS A 43 4.82 -0.72 -15.69
N ALA A 44 5.98 -1.24 -16.10
CA ALA A 44 6.41 -1.17 -17.49
C ALA A 44 5.51 -2.01 -18.42
N ALA A 45 5.12 -3.21 -17.98
CA ALA A 45 4.19 -4.07 -18.73
C ALA A 45 2.80 -3.43 -18.89
N ALA A 46 2.26 -2.84 -17.83
CA ALA A 46 0.98 -2.13 -17.87
C ALA A 46 1.00 -0.93 -18.83
N TRP A 47 2.15 -0.24 -18.96
CA TRP A 47 2.35 0.82 -19.94
C TRP A 47 2.64 0.34 -21.37
N ALA A 48 2.89 -0.95 -21.58
CA ALA A 48 3.06 -1.53 -22.90
C ALA A 48 1.76 -2.17 -23.45
N MET A 49 0.86 -2.62 -22.56
CA MET A 49 -0.40 -3.27 -22.92
C MET A 49 -1.41 -2.32 -23.57
N GLU A 50 -2.27 -2.87 -24.42
CA GLU A 50 -3.45 -2.17 -24.94
C GLU A 50 -4.49 -1.91 -23.84
N PRO A 51 -5.37 -0.89 -23.97
CA PRO A 51 -6.35 -0.56 -22.93
C PRO A 51 -7.32 -1.71 -22.60
N GLU A 52 -7.75 -2.48 -23.61
CA GLU A 52 -8.67 -3.61 -23.41
C GLU A 52 -7.99 -4.80 -22.72
N GLU A 53 -6.73 -5.05 -23.06
CA GLU A 53 -5.88 -6.04 -22.40
C GLU A 53 -5.62 -5.67 -20.95
N LEU A 54 -5.34 -4.39 -20.68
CA LEU A 54 -5.15 -3.86 -19.32
C LEU A 54 -6.41 -4.01 -18.47
N ALA A 55 -7.59 -3.68 -19.03
CA ALA A 55 -8.86 -3.87 -18.33
C ALA A 55 -9.14 -5.36 -18.03
N THR A 56 -8.76 -6.25 -18.93
CA THR A 56 -8.90 -7.70 -18.74
C THR A 56 -7.91 -8.22 -17.69
N ALA A 57 -6.67 -7.73 -17.69
CA ALA A 57 -5.66 -8.05 -16.68
C ALA A 57 -6.10 -7.60 -15.27
N ILE A 58 -6.67 -6.40 -15.13
CA ILE A 58 -7.20 -5.90 -13.85
C ILE A 58 -8.30 -6.82 -13.31
N ARG A 59 -9.23 -7.27 -14.17
CA ARG A 59 -10.29 -8.21 -13.78
C ARG A 59 -9.73 -9.57 -13.37
N ALA A 60 -8.74 -10.09 -14.11
CA ALA A 60 -8.09 -11.36 -13.79
C ALA A 60 -7.34 -11.29 -12.44
N LEU A 61 -6.59 -10.21 -12.19
CA LEU A 61 -5.91 -9.98 -10.92
C LEU A 61 -6.92 -9.88 -9.76
N GLY A 62 -8.03 -9.18 -9.94
CA GLY A 62 -9.09 -9.10 -8.93
C GLY A 62 -9.86 -10.41 -8.69
N ALA A 63 -9.90 -11.32 -9.67
CA ALA A 63 -10.42 -12.67 -9.46
C ALA A 63 -9.40 -13.54 -8.69
N ARG A 64 -8.12 -13.42 -9.03
CA ARG A 64 -7.03 -14.15 -8.38
C ARG A 64 -6.84 -13.75 -6.91
N GLU A 65 -6.91 -12.45 -6.62
CA GLU A 65 -6.91 -11.89 -5.26
C GLU A 65 -7.99 -12.56 -4.39
N ARG A 66 -9.23 -12.62 -4.89
CA ARG A 66 -10.36 -13.26 -4.18
C ARG A 66 -10.12 -14.74 -3.95
N GLN A 67 -9.63 -15.47 -4.94
CA GLN A 67 -9.29 -16.89 -4.79
C GLN A 67 -8.22 -17.13 -3.71
N LEU A 68 -7.22 -16.24 -3.62
CA LEU A 68 -6.15 -16.36 -2.63
C LEU A 68 -6.66 -16.04 -1.21
N LEU A 69 -7.54 -15.05 -1.08
CA LEU A 69 -8.22 -14.76 0.19
C LEU A 69 -9.13 -15.91 0.64
N GLU A 70 -9.88 -16.51 -0.28
CA GLU A 70 -10.71 -17.70 0.00
C GLU A 70 -9.86 -18.91 0.40
N ALA A 71 -8.65 -19.04 -0.16
CA ALA A 71 -7.67 -20.06 0.23
C ALA A 71 -6.92 -19.75 1.53
N GLY A 72 -7.09 -18.55 2.10
CA GLY A 72 -6.40 -18.09 3.32
C GLY A 72 -4.95 -17.64 3.10
N ASP A 73 -4.50 -17.51 1.85
CA ASP A 73 -3.16 -17.03 1.52
C ASP A 73 -3.15 -15.50 1.39
N VAL A 74 -3.12 -14.84 2.55
CA VAL A 74 -3.21 -13.38 2.67
C VAL A 74 -1.98 -12.69 2.08
N ASP A 75 -0.78 -13.26 2.26
CA ASP A 75 0.46 -12.67 1.76
C ASP A 75 0.52 -12.67 0.23
N ALA A 76 0.06 -13.75 -0.41
CA ALA A 76 -0.05 -13.79 -1.86
C ALA A 76 -1.18 -12.88 -2.37
N ALA A 77 -2.31 -12.81 -1.65
CA ALA A 77 -3.41 -11.91 -2.01
C ALA A 77 -2.96 -10.44 -1.99
N ASP A 78 -2.20 -10.01 -0.98
CA ASP A 78 -1.66 -8.66 -0.86
C ASP A 78 -0.70 -8.31 -2.01
N GLN A 79 0.10 -9.27 -2.47
CA GLN A 79 0.98 -9.07 -3.63
C GLN A 79 0.17 -8.86 -4.92
N VAL A 80 -0.85 -9.68 -5.15
CA VAL A 80 -1.75 -9.55 -6.31
C VAL A 80 -2.55 -8.24 -6.25
N ALA A 81 -2.98 -7.83 -5.06
CA ALA A 81 -3.65 -6.55 -4.83
C ALA A 81 -2.74 -5.36 -5.17
N ALA A 82 -1.45 -5.43 -4.79
CA ALA A 82 -0.46 -4.41 -5.15
C ALA A 82 -0.25 -4.31 -6.67
N ASP A 83 -0.13 -5.45 -7.37
CA ASP A 83 0.01 -5.47 -8.83
C ASP A 83 -1.24 -4.92 -9.54
N LYS A 84 -2.43 -5.28 -9.05
CA LYS A 84 -3.71 -4.72 -9.53
C LYS A 84 -3.78 -3.21 -9.34
N MET A 85 -3.31 -2.70 -8.20
CA MET A 85 -3.27 -1.26 -7.93
C MET A 85 -2.37 -0.52 -8.93
N ILE A 86 -1.22 -1.10 -9.29
CA ILE A 86 -0.34 -0.54 -10.33
C ILE A 86 -1.08 -0.43 -11.66
N CYS A 87 -1.78 -1.48 -12.09
CA CYS A 87 -2.55 -1.48 -13.33
C CYS A 87 -3.69 -0.44 -13.31
N LEU A 88 -4.38 -0.28 -12.17
CA LEU A 88 -5.42 0.74 -11.99
C LEU A 88 -4.86 2.16 -12.12
N VAL A 89 -3.73 2.45 -11.48
CA VAL A 89 -3.07 3.77 -11.57
C VAL A 89 -2.63 4.07 -13.00
N VAL A 90 -2.15 3.08 -13.75
CA VAL A 90 -1.78 3.25 -15.16
C VAL A 90 -3.02 3.49 -16.04
N SER A 91 -4.09 2.74 -15.80
CA SER A 91 -5.39 2.93 -16.47
C SER A 91 -5.94 4.34 -16.27
N ASP A 92 -5.95 4.82 -15.02
CA ASP A 92 -6.47 6.14 -14.65
C ASP A 92 -5.68 7.27 -15.33
N ARG A 93 -4.34 7.17 -15.33
CA ARG A 93 -3.47 8.12 -16.04
C ARG A 93 -3.64 8.12 -17.55
N ARG A 94 -4.05 7.00 -18.16
CA ARG A 94 -4.27 6.89 -19.60
C ARG A 94 -5.67 7.36 -20.02
N GLY A 95 -6.69 7.12 -19.18
CA GLY A 95 -8.08 7.49 -19.46
C GLY A 95 -8.47 8.91 -19.08
N GLY A 96 -7.60 9.63 -18.35
CA GLY A 96 -7.79 11.03 -17.94
C GLY A 96 -7.27 12.09 -18.90
N ALA A 97 -6.88 11.72 -20.14
CA ALA A 97 -6.51 12.62 -21.24
C ALA A 97 -7.59 12.65 -22.31
#